data_AF-A0A068VBA1-F1
#
_entry.id   AF-A0A068VBA1-F1
#
_cell.length_a   1.000
_cell.length_b   1.000
_cell.length_c   1.000
_cell.angle_alpha   90.00
_cell.angle_beta   90.00
_cell.angle_gamma   90.00
#
_symmetry.space_group_name_H-M   'P 1'
#
loop_
_entity.id
_entity.type
_entity.pdbx_description
1 polymer ?
#
loop_
_entity_poly.entity_id
_entity_poly.type
_entity_poly.pdbx_seq_one_letter_code
_entity_poly.pdbx_strand_id
1 'polypeptide(L)'
;MAEVRLVCDREIPIQQQRIDSSHLSFTKFLHSAKSKEQETLELQEKLRKLKGELREAEDGLVKALAVKTRKEAKRMATMDSISATKARLEELKGIVEDQRARKDEYAAIISRQTDALTELEETCTRNCGHIEEIEEAISWYNKVLGFRIECGHGVKFIFTNIDVKNPSQHYSFTMRHENDVYSLLDCDPEVNDTKELINELNQSNGLFKFVRTMREKFQEAATCGRTPQISSYQQDQSTISMSGPVSLVSTDSRSESPAKRKELQPLDFNRHSRRVNASKGGRQAILSPGSASSLRRSPRFKVFHMNMNVLLDLVFFL
;
A
#
# COMPACT_ATOMS: atom_id res chain seq x y z
N MET A 1 -22.23 150.39 46.51
CA MET A 1 -23.18 149.25 46.47
C MET A 1 -23.79 148.99 45.09
N ALA A 2 -24.00 149.99 44.21
CA ALA A 2 -24.56 149.78 42.87
C ALA A 2 -23.60 149.13 41.85
N GLU A 3 -22.30 149.46 41.92
CA GLU A 3 -21.28 149.01 40.96
C GLU A 3 -20.95 147.51 41.10
N VAL A 4 -20.91 147.00 42.33
CA VAL A 4 -20.72 145.56 42.63
C VAL A 4 -21.94 144.73 42.18
N ARG A 5 -23.16 145.29 42.25
CA ARG A 5 -24.36 144.63 41.69
C ARG A 5 -24.29 144.52 40.18
N LEU A 6 -23.89 145.59 39.49
CA LEU A 6 -23.72 145.60 38.02
C LEU A 6 -22.67 144.59 37.51
N VAL A 7 -21.57 144.38 38.26
CA VAL A 7 -20.55 143.37 37.92
C VAL A 7 -21.12 141.95 38.14
N CYS A 8 -21.79 141.71 39.26
CA CYS A 8 -22.46 140.43 39.50
C CYS A 8 -23.53 140.14 38.44
N ASP A 9 -24.35 141.13 38.08
CA ASP A 9 -25.42 140.99 37.07
C ASP A 9 -24.88 140.65 35.67
N ARG A 10 -23.62 141.00 35.37
CA ARG A 10 -22.95 140.71 34.09
C ARG A 10 -22.16 139.39 34.10
N GLU A 11 -21.61 138.99 35.25
CA GLU A 11 -20.81 137.77 35.40
C GLU A 11 -21.69 136.51 35.49
N ILE A 12 -22.86 136.61 36.13
CA ILE A 12 -23.84 135.52 36.25
C ILE A 12 -24.20 134.90 34.87
N PRO A 13 -24.61 135.66 33.83
CA PRO A 13 -24.95 135.06 32.54
C PRO A 13 -23.74 134.47 31.80
N ILE A 14 -22.53 135.00 32.00
CA ILE A 14 -21.30 134.46 31.41
C ILE A 14 -20.98 133.09 32.03
N GLN A 15 -21.05 132.98 33.36
CA GLN A 15 -20.86 131.72 34.06
C GLN A 15 -21.97 130.73 33.71
N GLN A 16 -23.22 131.18 33.60
CA GLN A 16 -24.35 130.35 33.15
C GLN A 16 -24.10 129.78 31.75
N GLN A 17 -23.69 130.61 30.78
CA GLN A 17 -23.37 130.16 29.43
C GLN A 17 -22.19 129.17 29.39
N ARG A 18 -21.19 129.37 30.26
CA ARG A 18 -20.03 128.46 30.38
C ARG A 18 -20.41 127.12 31.00
N ILE A 19 -21.29 127.13 32.00
CA ILE A 19 -21.89 125.94 32.61
C ILE A 19 -22.72 125.21 31.57
N ASP A 20 -23.59 125.91 30.84
CA ASP A 20 -24.46 125.33 29.81
C ASP A 20 -23.63 124.71 28.67
N SER A 21 -22.59 125.40 28.19
CA SER A 21 -21.67 124.89 27.16
C SER A 21 -20.91 123.65 27.61
N SER A 22 -20.42 123.65 28.86
CA SER A 22 -19.71 122.51 29.45
C SER A 22 -20.66 121.32 29.64
N HIS A 23 -21.87 121.58 30.12
CA HIS A 23 -22.93 120.59 30.29
C HIS A 23 -23.31 119.95 28.94
N LEU A 24 -23.45 120.75 27.89
CA LEU A 24 -23.81 120.27 26.54
C LEU A 24 -22.68 119.41 25.94
N SER A 25 -21.42 119.81 26.15
CA SER A 25 -20.23 119.04 25.72
C SER A 25 -20.12 117.71 26.47
N PHE A 26 -20.34 117.72 27.79
CA PHE A 26 -20.35 116.52 28.62
C PHE A 26 -21.49 115.58 28.24
N THR A 27 -22.69 116.12 27.98
CA THR A 27 -23.85 115.33 27.53
C THR A 27 -23.57 114.66 26.18
N LYS A 28 -22.96 115.38 25.22
CA LYS A 28 -22.53 114.81 23.93
C LYS A 28 -21.49 113.71 24.11
N PHE A 29 -20.51 113.91 24.99
CA PHE A 29 -19.50 112.90 25.30
C PHE A 29 -20.14 111.63 25.90
N LEU A 30 -21.02 111.79 26.89
CA LEU A 30 -21.75 110.66 27.48
C LEU A 30 -22.58 109.89 26.45
N HIS A 31 -23.26 110.61 25.55
CA HIS A 31 -24.00 109.98 24.46
C HIS A 31 -23.08 109.22 23.50
N SER A 32 -21.90 109.77 23.16
CA SER A 32 -20.90 109.08 22.34
C SER A 32 -20.32 107.86 23.04
N ALA A 33 -19.99 107.96 24.33
CA ALA A 33 -19.48 106.84 25.13
C ALA A 33 -20.52 105.71 25.21
N LYS A 34 -21.79 106.05 25.43
CA LYS A 34 -22.90 105.08 25.45
C LYS A 34 -23.11 104.40 24.10
N SER A 35 -22.97 105.14 22.99
CA SER A 35 -23.03 104.55 21.64
C SER A 35 -21.90 103.53 21.43
N LYS A 36 -20.67 103.88 21.81
CA LYS A 36 -19.51 102.97 21.70
C LYS A 36 -19.69 101.73 22.57
N GLU A 37 -20.21 101.89 23.79
CA GLU A 37 -20.50 100.75 24.67
C GLU A 37 -21.51 99.79 24.02
N GLN A 38 -22.59 100.32 23.45
CA GLN A 38 -23.58 99.53 22.72
C GLN A 38 -22.94 98.76 21.54
N GLU A 39 -22.08 99.40 20.75
CA GLU A 39 -21.34 98.76 19.65
C GLU A 39 -20.40 97.65 20.15
N THR A 40 -19.71 97.87 21.27
CA THR A 40 -18.84 96.84 21.86
C THR A 40 -19.62 95.62 22.35
N LEU A 41 -20.82 95.83 22.91
CA LEU A 41 -21.71 94.74 23.31
C LEU A 41 -22.17 93.93 22.09
N GLU A 42 -22.54 94.60 21.00
CA GLU A 42 -22.95 93.93 19.75
C GLU A 42 -21.79 93.13 19.13
N LEU A 43 -20.57 93.68 19.14
CA LEU A 43 -19.37 92.96 18.70
C LEU A 43 -19.06 91.75 19.59
N GLN A 44 -19.22 91.88 20.90
CA GLN A 44 -19.00 90.79 21.84
C GLN A 44 -20.00 89.64 21.64
N GLU A 45 -21.25 89.96 21.32
CA GLU A 45 -22.27 88.97 20.97
C GLU A 45 -21.92 88.24 19.66
N LYS A 46 -21.56 88.98 18.61
CA LYS A 46 -21.09 88.41 17.34
C LYS A 46 -19.87 87.50 17.54
N LEU A 47 -18.91 87.91 18.36
CA LEU A 47 -17.73 87.12 18.70
C LEU A 47 -18.11 85.82 19.42
N ARG A 48 -19.05 85.88 20.36
CA ARG A 48 -19.55 84.69 21.06
C ARG A 48 -20.20 83.71 20.08
N LYS A 49 -21.01 84.22 19.14
CA LYS A 49 -21.64 83.42 18.09
C LYS A 49 -20.60 82.74 17.20
N LEU A 50 -19.65 83.50 16.66
CA LEU A 50 -18.56 82.97 15.83
C LEU A 50 -17.71 81.92 16.56
N LYS A 51 -17.45 82.11 17.86
CA LYS A 51 -16.74 81.11 18.68
C LYS A 51 -17.54 79.81 18.82
N GLY A 52 -18.87 79.91 18.91
CA GLY A 52 -19.77 78.74 18.91
C GLY A 52 -19.70 77.98 17.58
N GLU A 53 -19.84 78.71 16.46
CA GLU A 53 -19.77 78.14 15.11
C GLU A 53 -18.40 77.48 14.84
N LEU A 54 -17.30 78.11 15.27
CA LEU A 54 -15.96 77.54 15.15
C LEU A 54 -15.85 76.19 15.88
N ARG A 55 -16.37 76.12 17.11
CA ARG A 55 -16.32 74.90 17.92
C ARG A 55 -17.16 73.78 17.30
N GLU A 56 -18.34 74.11 16.76
CA GLU A 56 -19.18 73.15 16.05
C GLU A 56 -18.50 72.62 14.77
N ALA A 57 -17.83 73.49 14.01
CA ALA A 57 -17.06 73.11 12.84
C ALA A 57 -15.86 72.20 13.19
N GLU A 58 -15.13 72.51 14.27
CA GLU A 58 -14.04 71.68 14.79
C GLU A 58 -14.54 70.29 15.21
N ASP A 59 -15.64 70.20 15.97
CA ASP A 59 -16.25 68.94 16.36
C ASP A 59 -16.71 68.13 15.13
N GLY A 60 -17.27 68.82 14.13
CA GLY A 60 -17.63 68.23 12.84
C GLY A 60 -16.43 67.63 12.11
N LEU A 61 -15.31 68.37 12.06
CA LEU A 61 -14.06 67.91 11.45
C LEU A 61 -13.50 66.67 12.17
N VAL A 62 -13.47 66.69 13.51
CA VAL A 62 -12.99 65.56 14.32
C VAL A 62 -13.84 64.30 14.06
N LYS A 63 -15.17 64.44 14.03
CA LYS A 63 -16.08 63.33 13.71
C LYS A 63 -15.87 62.81 12.28
N ALA A 64 -15.72 63.70 11.30
CA ALA A 64 -15.46 63.32 9.92
C ALA A 64 -14.13 62.57 9.76
N LEU A 65 -13.08 63.01 10.46
CA LEU A 65 -11.76 62.39 10.45
C LEU A 65 -11.80 60.98 11.06
N ALA A 66 -12.53 60.79 12.16
CA ALA A 66 -12.74 59.48 12.77
C ALA A 66 -13.43 58.51 11.80
N VAL A 67 -14.49 58.96 11.11
CA VAL A 67 -15.20 58.14 10.10
C VAL A 67 -14.28 57.81 8.92
N LYS A 68 -13.49 58.77 8.43
CA LYS A 68 -12.53 58.56 7.34
C LYS A 68 -11.49 57.50 7.73
N THR A 69 -10.88 57.62 8.90
CA THR A 69 -9.87 56.67 9.40
C THR A 69 -10.45 55.27 9.53
N ARG A 70 -11.68 55.13 10.05
CA ARG A 70 -12.36 53.84 10.14
C ARG A 70 -12.67 53.24 8.76
N LYS A 71 -13.10 54.05 7.81
CA LYS A 71 -13.36 53.60 6.43
C LYS A 71 -12.07 53.14 5.76
N GLU A 72 -10.97 53.85 5.97
CA GLU A 72 -9.66 53.48 5.43
C GLU A 72 -9.14 52.18 6.04
N ALA A 73 -9.21 52.03 7.36
CA ALA A 73 -8.82 50.79 8.04
C ALA A 73 -9.63 49.57 7.52
N LYS A 74 -10.93 49.76 7.24
CA LYS A 74 -11.75 48.70 6.61
C LYS A 74 -11.27 48.36 5.20
N ARG A 75 -10.92 49.36 4.38
CA ARG A 75 -10.38 49.14 3.02
C ARG A 75 -9.07 48.38 3.07
N MET A 76 -8.16 48.76 3.96
CA MET A 76 -6.88 48.07 4.15
C MET A 76 -7.11 46.61 4.56
N ALA A 77 -7.96 46.36 5.56
CA ALA A 77 -8.27 44.99 5.98
C ALA A 77 -8.88 44.13 4.86
N THR A 78 -9.73 44.71 4.00
CA THR A 78 -10.25 43.99 2.83
C THR A 78 -9.16 43.70 1.80
N MET A 79 -8.24 44.63 1.57
CA MET A 79 -7.14 44.46 0.63
C MET A 79 -6.17 43.37 1.11
N ASP A 80 -5.86 43.33 2.41
CA ASP A 80 -5.03 42.28 3.01
C ASP A 80 -5.70 40.90 2.89
N SER A 81 -7.02 40.83 3.12
CA SER A 81 -7.79 39.59 2.93
C SER A 81 -7.78 39.11 1.47
N ILE A 82 -7.93 40.03 0.50
CA ILE A 82 -7.85 39.70 -0.92
C ILE A 82 -6.44 39.21 -1.29
N SER A 83 -5.39 39.89 -0.82
CA SER A 83 -4.01 39.47 -1.05
C SER A 83 -3.73 38.09 -0.45
N ALA A 84 -4.21 37.82 0.77
CA ALA A 84 -4.04 36.53 1.43
C ALA A 84 -4.79 35.40 0.70
N THR A 85 -6.02 35.66 0.24
CA THR A 85 -6.79 34.67 -0.54
C THR A 85 -6.17 34.41 -1.90
N LYS A 86 -5.64 35.43 -2.58
CA LYS A 86 -4.89 35.28 -3.84
C LYS A 86 -3.65 34.41 -3.66
N ALA A 87 -2.87 34.63 -2.59
CA ALA A 87 -1.70 33.81 -2.30
C ALA A 87 -2.06 32.32 -2.10
N ARG A 88 -3.14 32.03 -1.38
CA ARG A 88 -3.64 30.66 -1.20
C ARG A 88 -4.11 30.02 -2.51
N LEU A 89 -4.69 30.81 -3.42
CA LEU A 89 -5.15 30.31 -4.72
C LEU A 89 -3.96 29.88 -5.58
N GLU A 90 -2.89 30.67 -5.63
CA GLU A 90 -1.66 30.30 -6.36
C GLU A 90 -0.98 29.07 -5.75
N GLU A 91 -0.95 28.95 -4.42
CA GLU A 91 -0.45 27.74 -3.75
C GLU A 91 -1.26 26.50 -4.14
N LEU A 92 -2.60 26.59 -4.07
CA LEU A 92 -3.48 25.48 -4.42
C LEU A 92 -3.37 25.10 -5.90
N LYS A 93 -3.21 26.09 -6.78
CA LYS A 93 -2.99 25.87 -8.21
C LYS A 93 -1.71 25.06 -8.44
N GLY A 94 -0.61 25.43 -7.79
CA GLY A 94 0.65 24.67 -7.87
C GLY A 94 0.48 23.23 -7.39
N ILE A 95 -0.26 23.00 -6.29
CA ILE A 95 -0.54 21.64 -5.79
C ILE A 95 -1.34 20.82 -6.81
N VAL A 96 -2.35 21.41 -7.46
CA VAL A 96 -3.18 20.73 -8.46
C VAL A 96 -2.37 20.36 -9.70
N GLU A 97 -1.48 21.24 -10.14
CA GLU A 97 -0.58 20.98 -11.27
C GLU A 97 0.39 19.82 -10.95
N ASP A 98 1.00 19.80 -9.76
CA ASP A 98 1.85 18.70 -9.30
C ASP A 98 1.09 17.37 -9.21
N GLN A 99 -0.13 17.38 -8.67
CA GLN A 99 -0.96 16.18 -8.61
C GLN A 99 -1.32 15.66 -10.00
N ARG A 100 -1.58 16.56 -10.96
CA ARG A 100 -1.85 16.18 -12.34
C ARG A 100 -0.63 15.51 -12.98
N ALA A 101 0.55 16.13 -12.84
CA ALA A 101 1.80 15.57 -13.36
C ALA A 101 2.07 14.16 -12.80
N ARG A 102 1.94 13.97 -11.49
CA ARG A 102 2.10 12.65 -10.86
C ARG A 102 1.11 11.63 -11.38
N LYS A 103 -0.16 12.00 -11.53
CA LYS A 103 -1.18 11.10 -12.08
C LYS A 103 -0.83 10.66 -13.50
N ASP A 104 -0.32 11.58 -14.31
CA ASP A 104 0.07 11.28 -15.70
C ASP A 104 1.32 10.39 -15.75
N GLU A 105 2.29 10.56 -14.83
CA GLU A 105 3.42 9.64 -14.66
C GLU A 105 2.97 8.22 -14.29
N TYR A 106 2.05 8.08 -13.32
CA TYR A 106 1.50 6.77 -12.97
C TYR A 106 0.74 6.13 -14.13
N ALA A 107 -0.03 6.91 -14.89
CA ALA A 107 -0.72 6.41 -16.07
C ALA A 107 0.27 5.88 -17.13
N ALA A 108 1.38 6.58 -17.35
CA ALA A 108 2.43 6.13 -18.26
C ALA A 108 3.12 4.83 -17.77
N ILE A 109 3.39 4.71 -16.47
CA ILE A 109 3.95 3.48 -15.88
C ILE A 109 2.99 2.31 -16.06
N ILE A 110 1.71 2.51 -15.75
CA ILE A 110 0.68 1.47 -15.88
C ILE A 110 0.58 1.03 -17.34
N SER A 111 0.50 1.97 -18.29
CA SER A 111 0.46 1.66 -19.73
C SER A 111 1.65 0.80 -20.16
N ARG A 112 2.86 1.17 -19.75
CA ARG A 112 4.06 0.40 -20.08
C ARG A 112 4.03 -1.02 -19.50
N GLN A 113 3.51 -1.17 -18.28
CA GLN A 113 3.39 -2.48 -17.64
C GLN A 113 2.31 -3.34 -18.30
N THR A 114 1.18 -2.74 -18.70
CA THR A 114 0.14 -3.47 -19.42
C THR A 114 0.64 -3.95 -20.77
N ASP A 115 1.39 -3.12 -21.51
CA ASP A 115 1.94 -3.50 -22.83
C ASP A 115 2.93 -4.68 -22.68
N ALA A 116 3.83 -4.62 -21.69
CA ALA A 116 4.77 -5.70 -21.41
C ALA A 116 4.08 -7.01 -20.98
N LEU A 117 2.97 -6.92 -20.26
CA LEU A 117 2.17 -8.10 -19.89
C LEU A 117 1.49 -8.71 -21.11
N THR A 118 0.96 -7.89 -22.01
CA THR A 118 0.34 -8.39 -23.26
C THR A 118 1.35 -9.10 -24.15
N GLU A 119 2.58 -8.56 -24.31
CA GLU A 119 3.65 -9.22 -25.06
C GLU A 119 4.04 -10.58 -24.44
N LEU A 120 4.07 -10.67 -23.10
CA LEU A 120 4.35 -11.91 -22.39
C LEU A 120 3.21 -12.93 -22.56
N GLU A 121 1.96 -12.49 -22.50
CA GLU A 121 0.79 -13.35 -22.72
C GLU A 121 0.75 -13.91 -24.14
N GLU A 122 1.01 -13.09 -25.15
CA GLU A 122 1.13 -13.54 -26.55
C GLU A 122 2.26 -14.55 -26.74
N THR A 123 3.37 -14.38 -26.02
CA THR A 123 4.48 -15.34 -26.05
C THR A 123 4.13 -16.65 -25.33
N CYS A 124 3.45 -16.55 -24.19
CA CYS A 124 3.02 -17.71 -23.40
C CYS A 124 1.98 -18.55 -24.13
N THR A 125 0.98 -17.91 -24.75
CA THR A 125 -0.05 -18.57 -25.57
C THR A 125 0.56 -19.30 -26.77
N ARG A 126 1.53 -18.69 -27.45
CA ARG A 126 2.28 -19.35 -28.53
C ARG A 126 3.03 -20.60 -28.03
N ASN A 127 3.62 -20.52 -26.84
CA ASN A 127 4.34 -21.65 -26.25
C ASN A 127 3.40 -22.75 -25.70
N CYS A 128 2.17 -22.40 -25.31
CA CYS A 128 1.15 -23.34 -24.83
C CYS A 128 0.77 -24.37 -25.90
N GLY A 129 0.57 -23.93 -27.15
CA GLY A 129 0.26 -24.85 -28.25
C GLY A 129 1.36 -25.91 -28.46
N HIS A 130 2.64 -25.52 -28.32
CA HIS A 130 3.75 -26.47 -28.42
C HIS A 130 3.81 -27.47 -27.26
N ILE A 131 3.34 -27.09 -26.07
CA ILE A 131 3.24 -28.02 -24.92
C ILE A 131 2.14 -29.05 -25.18
N GLU A 132 0.99 -28.63 -25.70
CA GLU A 132 -0.13 -29.52 -26.06
C GLU A 132 0.29 -30.56 -27.11
N GLU A 133 1.01 -30.15 -28.15
CA GLU A 133 1.56 -31.05 -29.17
C GLU A 133 2.56 -32.07 -28.58
N ILE A 134 3.41 -31.65 -27.65
CA ILE A 134 4.34 -32.54 -26.95
C ILE A 134 3.58 -33.54 -26.07
N GLU A 135 2.57 -33.10 -25.34
CA GLU A 135 1.75 -33.96 -24.48
C GLU A 135 0.95 -34.99 -25.29
N GLU A 136 0.44 -34.60 -26.45
CA GLU A 136 -0.21 -35.51 -27.40
C GLU A 136 0.78 -36.56 -27.92
N ALA A 137 1.98 -36.13 -28.33
CA ALA A 137 3.03 -37.05 -28.78
C ALA A 137 3.42 -38.05 -27.69
N ILE A 138 3.71 -37.58 -26.47
CA ILE A 138 4.04 -38.43 -25.32
C ILE A 138 2.91 -39.44 -25.06
N SER A 139 1.65 -39.01 -25.10
CA SER A 139 0.49 -39.88 -24.89
C SER A 139 0.38 -40.97 -25.96
N TRP A 140 0.63 -40.61 -27.23
CA TRP A 140 0.65 -41.56 -28.34
C TRP A 140 1.72 -42.63 -28.13
N TYR A 141 2.96 -42.23 -27.82
CA TYR A 141 4.04 -43.18 -27.59
C TYR A 141 3.82 -44.04 -26.34
N ASN A 142 3.33 -43.46 -25.25
CA ASN A 142 3.01 -44.21 -24.03
C ASN A 142 2.03 -45.35 -24.33
N LYS A 143 1.04 -45.08 -25.20
CA LYS A 143 0.04 -46.05 -25.62
C LYS A 143 0.60 -47.11 -26.57
N VAL A 144 1.37 -46.70 -27.58
CA VAL A 144 1.89 -47.59 -28.63
C VAL A 144 2.98 -48.50 -28.09
N LEU A 145 3.93 -47.96 -27.34
CA LEU A 145 5.05 -48.71 -26.80
C LEU A 145 4.69 -49.48 -25.52
N GLY A 146 3.60 -49.08 -24.86
CA GLY A 146 3.27 -49.55 -23.51
C GLY A 146 4.39 -49.20 -22.55
N PHE A 147 4.92 -47.98 -22.65
CA PHE A 147 6.11 -47.54 -21.92
C PHE A 147 5.87 -46.13 -21.43
N ARG A 148 5.97 -45.90 -20.12
CA ARG A 148 5.84 -44.57 -19.51
C ARG A 148 7.00 -44.32 -18.57
N ILE A 149 7.31 -43.04 -18.38
CA ILE A 149 8.41 -42.61 -17.51
C ILE A 149 7.87 -41.64 -16.47
N GLU A 150 8.19 -41.88 -15.21
CA GLU A 150 7.79 -41.03 -14.08
C GLU A 150 9.04 -40.45 -13.42
N CYS A 151 9.07 -39.13 -13.25
CA CYS A 151 10.18 -38.42 -12.60
C CYS A 151 9.89 -38.20 -11.11
N GLY A 152 10.75 -38.70 -10.22
CA GLY A 152 10.61 -38.55 -8.76
C GLY A 152 11.98 -38.58 -8.05
N HIS A 153 12.12 -39.40 -6.99
CA HIS A 153 13.41 -39.64 -6.30
C HIS A 153 14.46 -40.37 -7.16
N GLY A 154 14.05 -40.79 -8.35
CA GLY A 154 14.82 -41.30 -9.48
C GLY A 154 13.93 -41.22 -10.73
N VAL A 155 14.43 -41.73 -11.85
CA VAL A 155 13.64 -41.91 -13.08
C VAL A 155 13.07 -43.31 -13.07
N LYS A 156 11.74 -43.43 -12.99
CA LYS A 156 11.04 -44.71 -12.98
C LYS A 156 10.54 -45.04 -14.38
N PHE A 157 11.00 -46.16 -14.91
CA PHE A 157 10.63 -46.70 -16.20
C PHE A 157 9.56 -47.77 -15.98
N ILE A 158 8.42 -47.64 -16.66
CA ILE A 158 7.28 -48.52 -16.45
C ILE A 158 6.80 -49.06 -17.77
N PHE A 159 6.71 -50.38 -17.87
CA PHE A 159 6.24 -51.10 -19.01
C PHE A 159 4.87 -51.73 -18.74
N THR A 160 4.03 -51.70 -19.77
CA THR A 160 2.77 -52.43 -19.93
C THR A 160 2.85 -53.25 -21.21
N ASN A 161 1.87 -54.10 -21.48
CA ASN A 161 1.86 -54.98 -22.66
C ASN A 161 3.08 -55.92 -22.73
N ILE A 162 3.62 -56.31 -21.58
CA ILE A 162 4.73 -57.28 -21.48
C ILE A 162 4.17 -58.71 -21.44
N ASP A 163 3.24 -58.99 -20.53
CA ASP A 163 2.55 -60.27 -20.47
C ASP A 163 1.33 -60.26 -21.40
N VAL A 164 1.32 -61.14 -22.39
CA VAL A 164 0.19 -61.31 -23.33
C VAL A 164 -1.08 -61.77 -22.60
N LYS A 165 -0.95 -62.49 -21.48
CA LYS A 165 -2.08 -62.96 -20.68
C LYS A 165 -2.69 -61.86 -19.82
N ASN A 166 -1.86 -60.90 -19.41
CA ASN A 166 -2.26 -59.79 -18.56
C ASN A 166 -1.62 -58.46 -19.02
N PRO A 167 -2.12 -57.86 -20.13
CA PRO A 167 -1.48 -56.71 -20.76
C PRO A 167 -1.48 -55.44 -19.88
N SER A 168 -2.36 -55.37 -18.88
CA SER A 168 -2.42 -54.26 -17.92
C SER A 168 -1.39 -54.39 -16.78
N GLN A 169 -0.70 -55.52 -16.65
CA GLN A 169 0.34 -55.69 -15.63
C GLN A 169 1.50 -54.72 -15.86
N HIS A 170 1.92 -54.07 -14.78
CA HIS A 170 3.05 -53.15 -14.79
C HIS A 170 4.33 -53.88 -14.41
N TYR A 171 5.38 -53.63 -15.18
CA TYR A 171 6.76 -54.03 -14.91
C TYR A 171 7.55 -52.74 -14.81
N SER A 172 8.39 -52.56 -13.78
CA SER A 172 9.07 -51.29 -13.61
C SER A 172 10.43 -51.40 -12.97
N PHE A 173 11.29 -50.44 -13.28
CA PHE A 173 12.53 -50.23 -12.56
C PHE A 173 12.79 -48.74 -12.37
N THR A 174 13.50 -48.38 -11.31
CA THR A 174 13.81 -46.99 -10.98
C THR A 174 15.31 -46.80 -10.96
N MET A 175 15.81 -45.84 -11.74
CA MET A 175 17.23 -45.51 -11.79
C MET A 175 17.52 -44.14 -11.21
N ARG A 176 18.72 -43.99 -10.66
CA ARG A 176 19.29 -42.70 -10.28
C ARG A 176 20.64 -42.54 -10.96
N HIS A 177 20.87 -41.36 -11.53
CA HIS A 177 22.16 -40.96 -12.08
C HIS A 177 22.74 -39.87 -11.18
N GLU A 178 23.84 -40.17 -10.49
CA GLU A 178 24.52 -39.25 -9.58
C GLU A 178 26.04 -39.44 -9.71
N ASN A 179 26.79 -38.34 -9.82
CA ASN A 179 28.25 -38.34 -10.00
C ASN A 179 28.72 -39.20 -11.19
N ASP A 180 28.04 -39.10 -12.33
CA ASP A 180 28.29 -39.87 -13.56
C ASP A 180 28.20 -41.40 -13.40
N VAL A 181 27.47 -41.84 -12.38
CA VAL A 181 27.19 -43.26 -12.13
C VAL A 181 25.69 -43.50 -12.03
N TYR A 182 25.21 -44.44 -12.82
CA TYR A 182 23.89 -45.02 -12.72
C TYR A 182 23.81 -46.05 -11.60
N SER A 183 22.76 -45.93 -10.79
CA SER A 183 22.39 -46.85 -9.73
C SER A 183 20.94 -47.28 -9.90
N LEU A 184 20.67 -48.54 -9.64
CA LEU A 184 19.30 -49.08 -9.61
C LEU A 184 18.75 -48.94 -8.20
N LEU A 185 17.62 -48.26 -8.05
CA LEU A 185 16.94 -48.05 -6.77
C LEU A 185 15.90 -49.14 -6.50
N ASP A 186 15.15 -49.54 -7.52
CA ASP A 186 14.02 -50.45 -7.39
C ASP A 186 13.79 -51.20 -8.72
N CYS A 187 13.31 -52.44 -8.67
CA CYS A 187 12.99 -53.26 -9.83
C CYS A 187 11.92 -54.31 -9.47
N ASP A 188 10.78 -54.24 -10.14
CA ASP A 188 9.64 -55.14 -9.94
C ASP A 188 9.11 -55.66 -11.27
N PRO A 189 9.13 -56.99 -11.51
CA PRO A 189 9.76 -58.05 -10.70
C PRO A 189 11.31 -57.98 -10.74
N GLU A 190 11.99 -58.63 -9.79
CA GLU A 190 13.45 -58.75 -9.85
C GLU A 190 13.88 -59.56 -11.10
N VAL A 191 14.87 -59.05 -11.83
CA VAL A 191 15.43 -59.69 -13.03
C VAL A 191 16.86 -60.14 -12.77
N ASN A 192 17.24 -61.29 -13.32
CA ASN A 192 18.60 -61.81 -13.21
C ASN A 192 19.61 -60.89 -13.93
N ASP A 193 20.88 -60.95 -13.49
CA ASP A 193 22.02 -60.25 -14.11
C ASP A 193 21.97 -58.71 -14.04
N THR A 194 21.11 -58.12 -13.21
CA THR A 194 20.94 -56.64 -13.18
C THR A 194 22.24 -55.91 -12.83
N LYS A 195 23.10 -56.50 -11.98
CA LYS A 195 24.39 -55.92 -11.60
C LYS A 195 25.34 -55.80 -12.80
N GLU A 196 25.34 -56.79 -13.69
CA GLU A 196 26.16 -56.78 -14.90
C GLU A 196 25.64 -55.73 -15.89
N LEU A 197 24.32 -55.65 -16.06
CA LEU A 197 23.68 -54.64 -16.91
C LEU A 197 23.96 -53.21 -16.43
N ILE A 198 23.95 -52.97 -15.12
CA ILE A 198 24.30 -51.65 -14.55
C ILE A 198 25.78 -51.33 -14.78
N ASN A 199 26.67 -52.32 -14.65
CA ASN A 199 28.09 -52.13 -14.92
C ASN A 199 28.34 -51.80 -16.40
N GLU A 200 27.68 -52.51 -17.32
CA GLU A 200 27.74 -52.21 -18.76
C GLU A 200 27.18 -50.81 -19.05
N LEU A 201 26.07 -50.42 -18.43
CA LEU A 201 25.50 -49.08 -18.58
C LEU A 201 26.48 -48.00 -18.12
N ASN A 202 27.14 -48.19 -16.97
CA ASN A 202 28.13 -47.25 -16.45
C ASN A 202 29.41 -47.18 -17.31
N GLN A 203 29.73 -48.24 -18.07
CA GLN A 203 30.87 -48.25 -19.00
C GLN A 203 30.53 -47.64 -20.37
N SER A 204 29.34 -47.91 -20.89
CA SER A 204 28.93 -47.55 -22.25
C SER A 204 28.09 -46.28 -22.35
N ASN A 205 27.53 -45.83 -21.23
CA ASN A 205 26.51 -44.78 -21.15
C ASN A 205 25.28 -45.05 -22.06
N GLY A 206 25.02 -46.32 -22.39
CA GLY A 206 24.01 -46.76 -23.34
C GLY A 206 22.62 -46.98 -22.74
N LEU A 207 21.95 -45.91 -22.26
CA LEU A 207 20.65 -46.03 -21.59
C LEU A 207 19.57 -46.71 -22.44
N PHE A 208 19.49 -46.39 -23.73
CA PHE A 208 18.51 -47.00 -24.65
C PHE A 208 18.66 -48.52 -24.75
N LYS A 209 19.91 -48.97 -24.88
CA LYS A 209 20.24 -50.40 -24.93
C LYS A 209 19.83 -51.07 -23.61
N PHE A 210 20.17 -50.43 -22.49
CA PHE A 210 19.80 -50.92 -21.17
C PHE A 210 18.27 -51.06 -20.99
N VAL A 211 17.50 -50.02 -21.33
CA VAL A 211 16.03 -50.02 -21.23
C VAL A 211 15.42 -51.13 -22.10
N ARG A 212 15.96 -51.35 -23.31
CA ARG A 212 15.52 -52.43 -24.21
C ARG A 212 15.82 -53.82 -23.61
N THR A 213 17.04 -54.03 -23.11
CA THR A 213 17.43 -55.29 -22.48
C THR A 213 16.61 -55.57 -21.21
N MET A 214 16.31 -54.54 -20.41
CA MET A 214 15.40 -54.68 -19.26
C MET A 214 13.99 -55.12 -19.68
N ARG A 215 13.47 -54.59 -20.79
CA ARG A 215 12.18 -55.01 -21.35
C ARG A 215 12.18 -56.49 -21.74
N GLU A 216 13.24 -56.94 -22.41
CA GLU A 216 13.42 -58.35 -22.80
C GLU A 216 13.48 -59.27 -21.57
N LYS A 217 14.25 -58.89 -20.54
CA LYS A 217 14.31 -59.63 -19.27
C LYS A 217 12.96 -59.71 -18.56
N PHE A 218 12.15 -58.65 -18.60
CA PHE A 218 10.78 -58.69 -18.07
C PHE A 218 9.86 -59.61 -18.89
N GLN A 219 10.02 -59.67 -20.21
CA GLN A 219 9.28 -60.63 -21.05
C GLN A 219 9.65 -62.07 -20.72
N GLU A 220 10.95 -62.36 -20.56
CA GLU A 220 11.43 -63.67 -20.11
C GLU A 220 10.81 -64.04 -18.76
N ALA A 221 10.86 -63.14 -17.77
CA ALA A 221 10.29 -63.34 -16.45
C ALA A 221 8.76 -63.53 -16.46
N ALA A 222 8.05 -62.90 -17.40
CA ALA A 222 6.60 -63.08 -17.57
C ALA A 222 6.26 -64.46 -18.18
N THR A 223 7.09 -64.95 -19.11
CA THR A 223 6.89 -66.28 -19.73
C THR A 223 7.30 -67.44 -18.82
N CYS A 224 8.37 -67.26 -18.05
CA CYS A 224 8.86 -68.18 -17.02
C CYS A 224 8.16 -67.88 -15.69
N GLY A 225 6.88 -68.24 -15.56
CA GLY A 225 6.10 -67.98 -14.34
C GLY A 225 6.86 -68.31 -13.04
N ARG A 226 7.17 -67.26 -12.26
CA ARG A 226 7.63 -67.23 -10.85
C ARG A 226 8.04 -68.59 -10.25
N THR A 227 9.33 -68.93 -10.29
CA THR A 227 9.94 -69.92 -9.38
C THR A 227 10.77 -69.20 -8.32
N PRO A 228 10.37 -69.17 -7.04
CA PRO A 228 11.26 -68.71 -5.98
C PRO A 228 12.29 -69.82 -5.67
N GLN A 229 13.57 -69.57 -5.93
CA GLN A 229 14.64 -70.44 -5.46
C GLN A 229 14.78 -70.32 -3.93
N ILE A 230 14.40 -71.38 -3.22
CA ILE A 230 14.83 -71.64 -1.85
C ILE A 230 16.19 -72.33 -1.94
N SER A 231 17.20 -71.72 -1.35
CA SER A 231 18.52 -72.31 -1.11
C SER A 231 18.41 -73.46 -0.11
N SER A 232 18.34 -74.70 -0.60
CA SER A 232 18.48 -75.88 0.25
C SER A 232 19.95 -76.16 0.55
N TYR A 233 20.41 -75.73 1.72
CA TYR A 233 21.59 -76.34 2.35
C TYR A 233 21.16 -77.69 2.94
N GLN A 234 21.75 -78.73 2.39
CA GLN A 234 21.61 -80.12 2.80
C GLN A 234 22.51 -80.37 4.02
N GLN A 235 21.93 -80.77 5.15
CA GLN A 235 22.66 -81.58 6.12
C GLN A 235 21.70 -82.52 6.85
N ASP A 236 21.78 -83.78 6.45
CA ASP A 236 21.13 -84.93 7.08
C ASP A 236 21.67 -85.14 8.50
N GLN A 237 20.77 -85.32 9.46
CA GLN A 237 20.95 -86.25 10.58
C GLN A 237 19.57 -86.65 11.13
N SER A 238 19.24 -87.92 10.95
CA SER A 238 18.02 -88.57 11.41
C SER A 238 18.06 -88.84 12.92
N THR A 239 16.89 -88.88 13.57
CA THR A 239 16.38 -90.08 14.29
C THR A 239 14.97 -89.82 14.86
N ILE A 240 14.24 -90.92 14.95
CA ILE A 240 12.78 -91.10 15.11
C ILE A 240 12.35 -90.94 16.58
N SER A 241 11.17 -90.38 16.87
CA SER A 241 10.12 -91.04 17.69
C SER A 241 8.88 -90.20 18.04
N MET A 242 7.73 -90.71 17.56
CA MET A 242 6.48 -91.06 18.27
C MET A 242 5.81 -90.06 19.23
N SER A 243 4.64 -89.52 18.82
CA SER A 243 3.30 -89.74 19.42
C SER A 243 2.31 -88.64 19.02
N GLY A 244 1.10 -89.01 18.56
CA GLY A 244 -0.09 -88.13 18.54
C GLY A 244 -0.81 -88.15 19.91
N PRO A 245 -2.08 -87.71 20.08
CA PRO A 245 -3.05 -87.24 19.06
C PRO A 245 -3.92 -85.99 19.43
N VAL A 246 -4.60 -85.44 18.40
CA VAL A 246 -6.02 -84.99 18.30
C VAL A 246 -6.55 -83.74 19.07
N SER A 247 -6.91 -82.73 18.25
CA SER A 247 -8.17 -81.94 18.14
C SER A 247 -8.86 -81.32 19.37
N LEU A 248 -9.15 -80.01 19.30
CA LEU A 248 -10.51 -79.45 19.07
C LEU A 248 -10.55 -77.91 19.16
N VAL A 249 -11.12 -77.30 18.13
CA VAL A 249 -12.13 -76.20 18.10
C VAL A 249 -12.32 -75.34 19.37
N SER A 250 -12.20 -74.01 19.25
CA SER A 250 -13.35 -73.06 19.24
C SER A 250 -12.98 -71.62 19.64
N THR A 251 -13.65 -70.73 18.94
CA THR A 251 -13.94 -69.29 19.07
C THR A 251 -14.16 -68.68 20.46
N ASP A 252 -13.92 -67.35 20.45
CA ASP A 252 -14.62 -66.25 21.12
C ASP A 252 -14.02 -65.67 22.41
N SER A 253 -13.83 -64.35 22.39
CA SER A 253 -14.08 -63.43 23.51
C SER A 253 -13.98 -61.97 23.05
N ARG A 254 -15.16 -61.35 22.83
CA ARG A 254 -15.72 -60.20 23.61
C ARG A 254 -14.83 -58.93 23.80
N SER A 255 -15.29 -57.67 23.73
CA SER A 255 -16.60 -57.09 24.07
C SER A 255 -16.73 -55.61 23.63
N GLU A 256 -17.90 -55.26 23.07
CA GLU A 256 -18.78 -54.09 23.29
C GLU A 256 -18.26 -52.64 23.54
N SER A 257 -18.61 -51.75 22.60
CA SER A 257 -19.48 -50.51 22.64
C SER A 257 -19.94 -49.91 24.00
N PRO A 258 -20.60 -48.71 24.10
CA PRO A 258 -21.21 -47.87 23.05
C PRO A 258 -21.21 -46.31 23.24
N ALA A 259 -21.89 -45.66 22.29
CA ALA A 259 -22.15 -44.23 22.04
C ALA A 259 -23.07 -43.46 23.01
N LYS A 260 -23.04 -42.11 22.99
CA LYS A 260 -24.13 -41.23 22.43
C LYS A 260 -23.93 -39.71 22.67
N ARG A 261 -24.16 -38.96 21.58
CA ARG A 261 -24.77 -37.62 21.36
C ARG A 261 -25.15 -36.73 22.56
N LYS A 262 -24.94 -35.40 22.40
CA LYS A 262 -26.01 -34.38 22.27
C LYS A 262 -25.48 -33.00 21.81
N GLU A 263 -26.43 -32.23 21.29
CA GLU A 263 -26.42 -31.05 20.42
C GLU A 263 -26.75 -29.78 21.23
N LEU A 264 -26.36 -28.57 20.74
CA LEU A 264 -27.12 -27.29 20.68
C LEU A 264 -26.20 -26.05 20.55
N GLN A 265 -26.71 -25.04 19.84
CA GLN A 265 -26.02 -23.85 19.27
C GLN A 265 -25.98 -22.58 20.21
N PRO A 266 -25.98 -21.31 19.71
CA PRO A 266 -24.83 -20.37 19.62
C PRO A 266 -25.02 -19.10 20.48
N LEU A 267 -23.98 -18.26 20.67
CA LEU A 267 -24.17 -16.92 21.27
C LEU A 267 -23.08 -15.90 20.89
N ASP A 268 -23.50 -14.82 20.23
CA ASP A 268 -22.76 -13.58 19.99
C ASP A 268 -22.47 -12.83 21.30
N PHE A 269 -21.32 -12.15 21.40
CA PHE A 269 -21.24 -10.85 22.10
C PHE A 269 -20.13 -9.94 21.56
N ASN A 270 -20.59 -8.79 21.05
CA ASN A 270 -19.91 -7.53 20.77
C ASN A 270 -19.24 -6.93 22.03
N ARG A 271 -18.02 -6.38 21.92
CA ARG A 271 -17.65 -5.19 22.71
C ARG A 271 -16.50 -4.38 22.12
N HIS A 272 -16.87 -3.21 21.58
CA HIS A 272 -16.00 -2.04 21.47
C HIS A 272 -15.57 -1.52 22.86
N SER A 273 -14.34 -0.98 22.96
CA SER A 273 -14.08 0.14 23.87
C SER A 273 -13.07 1.13 23.28
N ARG A 274 -13.47 2.41 23.26
CA ARG A 274 -12.69 3.61 22.98
C ARG A 274 -11.94 4.06 24.24
N ARG A 275 -10.76 4.68 24.05
CA ARG A 275 -10.32 6.02 24.53
C ARG A 275 -8.82 6.17 24.18
N VAL A 276 -8.32 7.13 23.40
CA VAL A 276 -8.42 8.61 23.34
C VAL A 276 -7.67 9.31 24.49
N ASN A 277 -6.41 9.64 24.16
CA ASN A 277 -5.70 10.93 24.24
C ASN A 277 -4.85 11.37 25.45
N ALA A 278 -3.73 11.99 25.02
CA ALA A 278 -2.99 13.15 25.55
C ALA A 278 -1.79 12.82 26.47
N SER A 279 -0.61 13.41 26.34
CA SER A 279 -0.03 14.41 25.42
C SER A 279 1.45 14.59 25.80
N LYS A 280 2.20 15.34 24.95
CA LYS A 280 3.36 16.20 25.29
C LYS A 280 4.78 15.63 25.05
N GLY A 281 5.37 16.08 23.93
CA GLY A 281 6.57 16.91 24.00
C GLY A 281 7.89 16.35 23.42
N GLY A 282 8.30 16.90 22.27
CA GLY A 282 9.65 17.47 22.13
C GLY A 282 10.75 16.72 21.36
N ARG A 283 11.01 17.23 20.15
CA ARG A 283 12.31 17.39 19.45
C ARG A 283 13.02 16.18 18.77
N GLN A 284 12.95 16.25 17.44
CA GLN A 284 14.01 16.10 16.42
C GLN A 284 15.20 15.15 16.67
N ALA A 285 15.31 14.14 15.80
CA ALA A 285 16.58 13.70 15.25
C ALA A 285 16.39 13.27 13.79
N ILE A 286 17.11 13.96 12.91
CA ILE A 286 17.29 13.65 11.49
C ILE A 286 18.15 12.40 11.41
N LEU A 287 17.65 11.30 10.84
CA LEU A 287 18.47 10.25 10.22
C LEU A 287 17.68 9.56 9.10
N SER A 288 18.31 9.50 7.92
CA SER A 288 17.85 8.91 6.67
C SER A 288 17.48 7.42 6.78
N PRO A 289 16.56 6.90 5.95
CA PRO A 289 16.37 5.46 5.82
C PRO A 289 17.48 4.88 4.92
N GLY A 290 18.50 4.32 5.56
CA GLY A 290 19.50 3.49 4.91
C GLY A 290 18.90 2.13 4.54
N SER A 291 18.98 1.79 3.26
CA SER A 291 18.68 0.50 2.67
C SER A 291 19.29 -0.66 3.46
N ALA A 292 18.47 -1.62 3.89
CA ALA A 292 18.91 -2.90 4.40
C ALA A 292 18.23 -4.03 3.60
N SER A 293 18.89 -4.45 2.53
CA SER A 293 18.58 -5.67 1.80
C SER A 293 19.04 -6.89 2.62
N SER A 294 18.10 -7.61 3.22
CA SER A 294 18.43 -8.90 3.85
C SER A 294 18.57 -9.97 2.77
N LEU A 295 19.82 -10.25 2.38
CA LEU A 295 20.21 -11.43 1.61
C LEU A 295 20.04 -12.69 2.48
N ARG A 296 18.85 -13.29 2.50
CA ARG A 296 18.70 -14.69 2.94
C ARG A 296 18.98 -15.61 1.76
N ARG A 297 20.20 -16.15 1.75
CA ARG A 297 20.61 -17.30 0.93
C ARG A 297 19.83 -18.55 1.36
N SER A 298 18.91 -18.99 0.49
CA SER A 298 18.57 -20.35 0.03
C SER A 298 18.55 -21.54 1.01
N PRO A 299 17.69 -22.54 0.74
CA PRO A 299 18.18 -23.66 -0.06
C PRO A 299 17.39 -23.80 -1.36
N ARG A 300 18.09 -23.61 -2.48
CA ARG A 300 17.61 -24.03 -3.79
C ARG A 300 17.75 -25.54 -3.81
N PHE A 301 16.64 -26.25 -3.87
CA PHE A 301 16.67 -27.62 -4.36
C PHE A 301 17.30 -27.58 -5.75
N LYS A 302 18.43 -28.27 -5.93
CA LYS A 302 18.94 -28.55 -7.27
C LYS A 302 17.90 -29.45 -7.92
N VAL A 303 17.13 -28.87 -8.83
CA VAL A 303 16.33 -29.63 -9.78
C VAL A 303 17.32 -30.50 -10.55
N PHE A 304 17.19 -31.82 -10.40
CA PHE A 304 17.90 -32.76 -11.24
C PHE A 304 17.38 -32.59 -12.67
N HIS A 305 18.17 -31.92 -13.51
CA HIS A 305 17.98 -31.95 -14.96
C HIS A 305 18.61 -33.24 -15.50
N MET A 306 17.83 -34.32 -15.51
CA MET A 306 17.83 -35.15 -16.71
C MET A 306 17.15 -34.28 -17.77
N ASN A 307 17.87 -33.89 -18.81
CA ASN A 307 17.35 -33.05 -19.88
C ASN A 307 16.05 -33.68 -20.39
N MET A 308 14.91 -32.97 -20.33
CA MET A 308 13.63 -33.47 -20.84
C MET A 308 13.73 -33.86 -22.33
N ASN A 309 14.68 -33.28 -23.06
CA ASN A 309 15.02 -33.66 -24.43
C ASN A 309 15.56 -35.10 -24.54
N VAL A 310 16.32 -35.61 -23.55
CA VAL A 310 16.85 -36.98 -23.55
C VAL A 310 15.75 -38.01 -23.23
N LEU A 311 14.73 -37.62 -22.44
CA LEU A 311 13.54 -38.45 -22.23
C LEU A 311 12.62 -38.46 -23.45
N LEU A 312 12.48 -37.33 -24.15
CA LEU A 312 11.77 -37.28 -25.43
C LEU A 312 12.49 -38.12 -26.48
N ASP A 313 13.83 -38.07 -26.57
CA ASP A 313 14.60 -38.94 -27.46
C ASP A 313 14.43 -40.43 -27.11
N LEU A 314 14.30 -40.79 -25.82
CA LEU A 314 14.01 -42.16 -25.36
C LEU A 314 12.68 -42.70 -25.88
N VAL A 315 11.71 -41.81 -26.03
CA VAL A 315 10.37 -42.13 -26.50
C VAL A 315 10.33 -42.27 -28.03
N PHE A 316 11.14 -41.50 -28.76
CA PHE A 316 11.22 -41.54 -30.23
C PHE A 316 12.06 -42.70 -30.80
N PHE A 317 12.90 -43.37 -30.00
CA PHE A 317 13.83 -44.42 -30.47
C PHE A 317 13.51 -45.86 -30.02
N LEU A 318 12.50 -46.07 -29.16
CA LEU A 318 12.00 -47.38 -28.74
C LEU A 318 10.81 -47.83 -29.62
#